data_AF-A0A2A2Y1K5-F1
#
_entry.id   AF-A0A2A2Y1K5-F1
#
_cell.length_a   1.000
_cell.length_b   1.000
_cell.length_c   1.000
_cell.angle_alpha   90.00
_cell.angle_beta   90.00
_cell.angle_gamma   90.00
#
_symmetry.space_group_name_H-M   'P 1'
#
loop_
_entity.id
_entity.type
_entity.pdbx_description
1 polymer ?
#
loop_
_entity_poly.entity_id
_entity_poly.type
_entity_poly.pdbx_seq_one_letter_code
_entity_poly.pdbx_strand_id
1 'polypeptide(L)'
;MKRFLLLLAPLWAFADTVTLTDGTFLRGTIERAADGYLEVSVPALGGASQKIALAKVESFRTEAAVAVSMGGVVQRGIAAAVAGRVTSSGGVETCELNGKFELWREPALRPVERRGHRQWTMQADFDLSGRSGATQGSGFSAGFQAKGVREVDTLLAGIRIVRAQAGTQTSADDLHVILAYETNPTNIVFWYARTDSGYDNARLVDFFSVNAAGLGLRLYTDGAGKLDARVGLAHRTERYAAAGLANLATPSADLGLVLSRELGWAALDSSISIVPSFQKSGDFYIRHESSINLLRGPRPLSLRLGLSNDFRSKPQAGQVKLDTAYFARLTYAWK
;
A
#
# COMPACT_ATOMS: atom_id res chain seq x y z
N MET A 1 45.57 33.79 -5.94
CA MET A 1 44.29 33.64 -5.22
C MET A 1 43.18 34.27 -6.06
N LYS A 2 42.33 33.48 -6.71
CA LYS A 2 41.10 33.96 -7.36
C LYS A 2 39.95 33.11 -6.80
N ARG A 3 39.13 33.71 -5.94
CA ARG A 3 37.93 33.09 -5.38
C ARG A 3 36.85 33.11 -6.47
N PHE A 4 36.43 31.95 -6.95
CA PHE A 4 35.27 31.81 -7.82
C PHE A 4 34.04 31.78 -6.91
N LEU A 5 33.28 32.88 -6.89
CA LEU A 5 32.00 32.96 -6.19
C LEU A 5 30.93 32.33 -7.13
N LEU A 6 30.51 31.10 -6.83
CA LEU A 6 29.37 30.48 -7.48
C LEU A 6 28.09 31.17 -6.97
N LEU A 7 27.56 32.09 -7.76
CA LEU A 7 26.21 32.62 -7.60
C LEU A 7 25.21 31.49 -7.86
N LEU A 8 24.69 30.85 -6.80
CA LEU A 8 23.42 30.14 -6.87
C LEU A 8 22.32 31.19 -7.07
N ALA A 9 21.90 31.39 -8.31
CA ALA A 9 20.63 32.02 -8.58
C ALA A 9 19.53 31.12 -7.99
N PRO A 10 18.63 31.63 -7.12
CA PRO A 10 17.48 30.86 -6.71
C PRO A 10 16.63 30.61 -7.96
N LEU A 11 16.46 29.34 -8.34
CA LEU A 11 15.40 28.91 -9.26
C LEU A 11 14.07 29.27 -8.60
N TRP A 12 13.57 30.48 -8.86
CA TRP A 12 12.18 30.81 -8.63
C TRP A 12 11.40 29.95 -9.63
N ALA A 13 10.97 28.77 -9.19
CA ALA A 13 10.07 27.94 -9.96
C ALA A 13 8.79 28.75 -10.19
N PHE A 14 8.56 29.16 -11.44
CA PHE A 14 7.24 29.57 -11.88
C PHE A 14 6.32 28.38 -11.60
N ALA A 15 5.30 28.61 -10.78
CA ALA A 15 4.34 27.60 -10.40
C ALA A 15 3.12 27.76 -11.31
N ASP A 16 2.57 26.62 -11.74
CA ASP A 16 1.34 26.57 -12.51
C ASP A 16 0.22 27.30 -11.76
N THR A 17 -0.73 27.82 -12.52
CA THR A 17 -1.85 28.61 -12.02
C THR A 17 -3.16 27.96 -12.40
N VAL A 18 -4.12 27.97 -11.48
CA VAL A 18 -5.49 27.48 -11.70
C VAL A 18 -6.46 28.47 -11.08
N THR A 19 -7.38 28.97 -11.87
CA THR A 19 -8.48 29.83 -11.42
C THR A 19 -9.77 29.04 -11.48
N LEU A 20 -10.52 29.04 -10.39
CA LEU A 20 -11.82 28.38 -10.29
C LEU A 20 -12.95 29.35 -10.61
N THR A 21 -14.08 28.80 -11.04
CA THR A 21 -15.32 29.54 -11.35
C THR A 21 -15.89 30.37 -10.21
N ASP A 22 -15.48 30.12 -8.96
CA ASP A 22 -15.86 30.91 -7.78
C ASP A 22 -14.88 32.05 -7.45
N GLY A 23 -13.87 32.26 -8.31
CA GLY A 23 -12.81 33.26 -8.15
C GLY A 23 -11.61 32.77 -7.33
N THR A 24 -11.62 31.53 -6.83
CA THR A 24 -10.47 30.98 -6.10
C THR A 24 -9.26 30.84 -7.02
N PHE A 25 -8.11 31.37 -6.58
CA PHE A 25 -6.84 31.28 -7.31
C PHE A 25 -5.87 30.35 -6.60
N LEU A 26 -5.38 29.33 -7.30
CA LEU A 26 -4.44 28.34 -6.80
C LEU A 26 -3.12 28.45 -7.56
N ARG A 27 -2.02 28.40 -6.79
CA ARG A 27 -0.66 28.38 -7.33
C ARG A 27 0.05 27.12 -6.85
N GLY A 28 0.51 26.30 -7.79
CA GLY A 28 1.05 24.98 -7.47
C GLY A 28 1.61 24.26 -8.70
N THR A 29 1.57 22.94 -8.68
CA THR A 29 1.96 22.10 -9.82
C THR A 29 0.75 21.30 -10.28
N ILE A 30 0.32 21.49 -11.52
CA ILE A 30 -0.66 20.65 -12.19
C ILE A 30 0.04 19.34 -12.55
N GLU A 31 -0.29 18.27 -11.82
CA GLU A 31 0.34 16.97 -12.00
C GLU A 31 -0.32 16.18 -13.14
N ARG A 32 -1.65 16.30 -13.24
CA ARG A 32 -2.47 15.51 -14.15
C ARG A 32 -3.83 16.14 -14.39
N ALA A 33 -4.41 15.90 -15.56
CA ALA A 33 -5.85 15.98 -15.79
C ALA A 33 -6.33 14.68 -16.42
N ALA A 34 -7.42 14.10 -15.90
CA ALA A 34 -8.22 13.10 -16.61
C ALA A 34 -9.55 12.89 -15.86
N ASP A 35 -10.50 12.23 -16.52
CA ASP A 35 -11.75 11.76 -15.89
C ASP A 35 -12.61 12.88 -15.33
N GLY A 36 -12.52 14.06 -15.94
CA GLY A 36 -13.24 15.23 -15.45
C GLY A 36 -12.60 15.88 -14.22
N TYR A 37 -11.37 15.53 -13.84
CA TYR A 37 -10.64 16.16 -12.74
C TYR A 37 -9.25 16.66 -13.14
N LEU A 38 -8.86 17.77 -12.51
CA LEU A 38 -7.50 18.32 -12.46
C LEU A 38 -6.87 17.99 -11.10
N GLU A 39 -5.69 17.39 -11.10
CA GLU A 39 -4.90 17.08 -9.90
C GLU A 39 -3.78 18.10 -9.75
N VAL A 40 -3.82 18.87 -8.66
CA VAL A 40 -2.91 19.99 -8.42
C VAL A 40 -2.26 19.88 -7.05
N SER A 41 -0.93 19.79 -6.99
CA SER A 41 -0.19 19.91 -5.73
C SER A 41 -0.01 21.38 -5.38
N VAL A 42 -0.61 21.82 -4.27
CA VAL A 42 -0.54 23.21 -3.80
C VAL A 42 0.35 23.27 -2.55
N PRO A 43 1.55 23.89 -2.62
CA PRO A 43 2.46 23.97 -1.48
C PRO A 43 1.83 24.61 -0.23
N ALA A 44 0.99 25.64 -0.43
CA ALA A 44 0.27 26.32 0.66
C ALA A 44 -0.73 25.42 1.41
N LEU A 45 -1.16 24.32 0.79
CA LEU A 45 -2.06 23.31 1.38
C LEU A 45 -1.28 22.06 1.85
N GLY A 46 0.01 22.22 2.16
CA GLY A 46 0.87 21.12 2.60
C GLY A 46 1.41 20.25 1.46
N GLY A 47 1.25 20.65 0.19
CA GLY A 47 1.79 19.95 -0.98
C GLY A 47 1.06 18.67 -1.38
N ALA A 48 -0.03 18.31 -0.69
CA ALA A 48 -0.89 17.20 -1.09
C ALA A 48 -1.63 17.54 -2.40
N SER A 49 -1.71 16.57 -3.32
CA SER A 49 -2.45 16.73 -4.58
C SER A 49 -3.96 16.85 -4.31
N GLN A 50 -4.54 17.95 -4.76
CA GLN A 50 -5.97 18.25 -4.67
C GLN A 50 -6.67 17.85 -5.96
N LYS A 51 -7.80 17.16 -5.85
CA LYS A 51 -8.68 16.84 -6.99
C LYS A 51 -9.73 17.91 -7.18
N ILE A 52 -9.69 18.60 -8.32
CA ILE A 52 -10.61 19.68 -8.68
C ILE A 52 -11.41 19.24 -9.90
N ALA A 53 -12.74 19.31 -9.84
CA ALA A 53 -13.56 18.99 -11.02
C ALA A 53 -13.28 19.99 -12.14
N LEU A 54 -13.05 19.52 -13.37
CA LEU A 54 -12.78 20.36 -14.55
C LEU A 54 -13.91 21.36 -14.81
N ALA A 55 -15.16 20.99 -14.49
CA ALA A 55 -16.31 21.88 -14.58
C ALA A 55 -16.24 23.11 -13.64
N LYS A 56 -15.40 23.06 -12.59
CA LYS A 56 -15.15 24.17 -11.68
C LYS A 56 -13.92 24.99 -12.06
N VAL A 57 -13.15 24.56 -13.08
CA VAL A 57 -11.95 25.25 -13.54
C VAL A 57 -12.35 26.28 -14.59
N GLU A 58 -12.10 27.55 -14.29
CA GLU A 58 -12.31 28.65 -15.25
C GLU A 58 -11.12 28.77 -16.21
N SER A 59 -9.90 28.72 -15.66
CA SER A 59 -8.67 28.76 -16.42
C SER A 59 -7.52 28.05 -15.72
N PHE A 60 -6.53 27.62 -16.50
CA PHE A 60 -5.25 27.19 -15.94
C PHE A 60 -4.10 27.54 -16.89
N ARG A 61 -2.88 27.55 -16.36
CA ARG A 61 -1.66 27.63 -17.16
C ARG A 61 -0.53 26.85 -16.50
N THR A 62 0.17 26.04 -17.29
CA THR A 62 1.40 25.40 -16.86
C THR A 62 2.61 26.29 -17.15
N GLU A 63 3.62 26.20 -16.32
CA GLU A 63 4.88 26.93 -16.49
C GLU A 63 5.99 26.05 -17.07
N ALA A 64 5.81 24.73 -16.98
CA ALA A 64 6.66 23.74 -17.61
C ALA A 64 5.88 22.96 -18.69
N ALA A 65 6.63 22.38 -19.63
CA ALA A 65 6.06 21.54 -20.67
C ALA A 65 5.35 20.33 -20.07
N VAL A 66 4.17 20.05 -20.60
CA VAL A 66 3.33 18.89 -20.26
C VAL A 66 2.90 18.20 -21.55
N ALA A 67 2.52 16.94 -21.44
CA ALA A 67 1.83 16.24 -22.51
C ALA A 67 0.32 16.43 -22.34
N VAL A 68 -0.36 16.76 -23.43
CA VAL A 68 -1.81 16.96 -23.50
C VAL A 68 -2.37 16.03 -24.57
N SER A 69 -3.53 15.42 -24.30
CA SER A 69 -4.28 14.67 -25.31
C SER A 69 -5.77 14.96 -25.27
N MET A 70 -6.35 15.01 -26.47
CA MET A 70 -7.79 14.96 -26.70
C MET A 70 -8.06 13.89 -27.77
N GLY A 71 -8.79 12.84 -27.42
CA GLY A 71 -9.20 11.83 -28.40
C GLY A 71 -8.06 11.00 -29.04
N GLY A 72 -6.87 10.98 -28.44
CA GLY A 72 -5.77 10.09 -28.86
C GLY A 72 -4.50 10.81 -29.30
N VAL A 73 -4.60 12.01 -29.88
CA VAL A 73 -3.46 12.80 -30.36
C VAL A 73 -2.73 13.42 -29.17
N VAL A 74 -1.40 13.34 -29.13
CA VAL A 74 -0.57 13.85 -28.03
C VAL A 74 0.24 15.06 -28.48
N GLN A 75 0.11 16.17 -27.78
CA GLN A 75 0.89 17.39 -27.98
C GLN A 75 1.75 17.68 -26.75
N ARG A 76 2.92 18.29 -26.95
CA ARG A 76 3.87 18.61 -25.88
C ARG A 76 4.16 20.09 -25.85
N GLY A 77 4.06 20.70 -24.67
CA GLY A 77 4.34 22.13 -24.53
C GLY A 77 3.72 22.72 -23.27
N ILE A 78 3.82 24.04 -23.14
CA ILE A 78 3.09 24.78 -22.12
C ILE A 78 1.60 24.68 -22.46
N ALA A 79 0.80 24.18 -21.52
CA ALA A 79 -0.63 24.06 -21.66
C ALA A 79 -1.32 25.23 -20.94
N ALA A 80 -2.32 25.81 -21.58
CA ALA A 80 -3.17 26.83 -20.96
C ALA A 80 -4.63 26.55 -21.34
N ALA A 81 -5.55 26.80 -20.41
CA ALA A 81 -6.98 26.77 -20.68
C ALA A 81 -7.63 28.09 -20.33
N VAL A 82 -8.46 28.61 -21.24
CA VAL A 82 -9.26 29.83 -21.06
C VAL A 82 -10.60 29.62 -21.76
N ALA A 83 -11.69 30.07 -21.13
CA ALA A 83 -13.05 29.97 -21.68
C ALA A 83 -13.41 28.54 -22.14
N GLY A 84 -13.01 27.53 -21.36
CA GLY A 84 -13.30 26.12 -21.64
C GLY A 84 -12.52 25.52 -22.81
N ARG A 85 -11.50 26.21 -23.35
CA ARG A 85 -10.62 25.69 -24.39
C ARG A 85 -9.19 25.59 -23.91
N VAL A 86 -8.52 24.49 -24.22
CA VAL A 86 -7.12 24.22 -23.92
C VAL A 86 -6.27 24.39 -25.17
N THR A 87 -5.17 25.13 -25.03
CA THR A 87 -4.11 25.31 -26.03
C THR A 87 -2.79 24.74 -25.51
N SER A 88 -1.96 24.20 -26.40
CA SER A 88 -0.58 23.80 -26.10
C SER A 88 0.41 24.55 -26.98
N SER A 89 1.55 24.99 -26.45
CA SER A 89 2.57 25.67 -27.26
C SER A 89 3.21 24.77 -28.34
N GLY A 90 2.94 23.46 -28.31
CA GLY A 90 3.42 22.47 -29.29
C GLY A 90 2.52 22.29 -30.53
N GLY A 91 1.40 23.01 -30.64
CA GLY A 91 0.48 22.92 -31.77
C GLY A 91 -0.74 23.85 -31.63
N VAL A 92 -1.32 24.32 -32.74
CA VAL A 92 -2.40 25.33 -32.76
C VAL A 92 -3.78 24.75 -32.38
N GLU A 93 -3.91 23.43 -32.19
CA GLU A 93 -5.22 22.84 -31.94
C GLU A 93 -5.73 23.17 -30.53
N THR A 94 -6.87 23.86 -30.49
CA THR A 94 -7.66 24.06 -29.28
C THR A 94 -8.54 22.84 -29.05
N CYS A 95 -8.51 22.26 -27.85
CA CYS A 95 -9.46 21.22 -27.45
C CYS A 95 -10.35 21.69 -26.30
N GLU A 96 -11.53 21.10 -26.12
CA GLU A 96 -12.43 21.48 -25.02
C GLU A 96 -11.92 20.98 -23.67
N LEU A 97 -12.04 21.79 -22.62
CA LEU A 97 -11.76 21.39 -21.24
C LEU A 97 -12.94 20.57 -20.69
N ASN A 98 -13.02 19.30 -21.09
CA ASN A 98 -14.08 18.39 -20.70
C ASN A 98 -13.52 17.03 -20.22
N GLY A 99 -14.40 16.06 -19.93
CA GLY A 99 -13.98 14.76 -19.39
C GLY A 99 -13.06 13.92 -20.28
N LYS A 100 -12.93 14.26 -21.58
CA LYS A 100 -12.02 13.59 -22.53
C LYS A 100 -10.62 14.23 -22.57
N PHE A 101 -10.44 15.37 -21.92
CA PHE A 101 -9.17 16.05 -21.79
C PHE A 101 -8.22 15.26 -20.87
N GLU A 102 -7.03 15.01 -21.36
CA GLU A 102 -5.96 14.39 -20.60
C GLU A 102 -4.73 15.29 -20.58
N LEU A 103 -4.11 15.43 -19.40
CA LEU A 103 -2.84 16.11 -19.21
C LEU A 103 -1.98 15.27 -18.27
N TRP A 104 -0.69 15.15 -18.56
CA TRP A 104 0.27 14.51 -17.67
C TRP A 104 1.67 15.07 -17.86
N ARG A 105 2.49 14.94 -16.83
CA ARG A 105 3.92 15.28 -16.88
C ARG A 105 4.75 14.05 -17.21
N GLU A 106 5.59 14.14 -18.24
CA GLU A 106 6.59 13.10 -18.51
C GLU A 106 7.61 13.03 -17.36
N PRO A 107 8.14 11.84 -17.01
CA PRO A 107 8.01 10.55 -17.71
C PRO A 107 6.77 9.72 -17.30
N ALA A 108 5.75 10.31 -16.66
CA ALA A 108 4.55 9.55 -16.31
C ALA A 108 3.82 9.04 -17.56
N LEU A 109 3.14 7.90 -17.43
CA LEU A 109 2.28 7.35 -18.46
C LEU A 109 1.05 8.23 -18.67
N ARG A 110 0.53 8.21 -19.90
CA ARG A 110 -0.75 8.83 -20.24
C ARG A 110 -1.86 8.31 -19.32
N PRO A 111 -2.81 9.15 -18.85
CA PRO A 111 -3.83 8.73 -17.90
C PRO A 111 -4.65 7.51 -18.34
N VAL A 112 -5.12 7.45 -19.59
CA VAL A 112 -5.84 6.27 -20.11
C VAL A 112 -5.00 5.00 -20.12
N GLU A 113 -3.71 5.09 -20.46
CA GLU A 113 -2.79 3.94 -20.45
C GLU A 113 -2.55 3.47 -19.02
N ARG A 114 -2.40 4.41 -18.08
CA ARG A 114 -2.19 4.13 -16.65
C ARG A 114 -3.29 3.24 -16.06
N ARG A 115 -4.53 3.34 -16.55
CA ARG A 115 -5.65 2.49 -16.10
C ARG A 115 -5.40 1.01 -16.37
N GLY A 116 -4.79 0.69 -17.51
CA GLY A 116 -4.45 -0.68 -17.89
C GLY A 116 -3.19 -1.20 -17.18
N HIS A 117 -2.27 -0.30 -16.83
CA HIS A 117 -0.99 -0.67 -16.22
C HIS A 117 -1.07 -0.76 -14.69
N ARG A 118 -0.56 -1.88 -14.15
CA ARG A 118 -0.43 -2.06 -12.70
C ARG A 118 0.56 -1.05 -12.13
N GLN A 119 0.08 -0.21 -11.22
CA GLN A 119 0.90 0.76 -10.51
C GLN A 119 1.52 0.06 -9.30
N TRP A 120 2.84 -0.09 -9.33
CA TRP A 120 3.57 -0.78 -8.27
C TRP A 120 4.01 0.18 -7.16
N THR A 121 4.05 -0.35 -5.95
CA THR A 121 4.71 0.26 -4.81
C THR A 121 5.52 -0.85 -4.17
N MET A 122 6.83 -0.65 -4.12
CA MET A 122 7.79 -1.55 -3.52
C MET A 122 8.17 -1.01 -2.14
N GLN A 123 8.39 -1.91 -1.20
CA GLN A 123 8.80 -1.57 0.16
C GLN A 123 9.90 -2.53 0.61
N ALA A 124 10.92 -1.97 1.24
CA ALA A 124 11.91 -2.71 1.99
C ALA A 124 11.84 -2.25 3.44
N ASP A 125 11.95 -3.18 4.37
CA ASP A 125 11.87 -2.87 5.77
C ASP A 125 12.85 -3.67 6.62
N PHE A 126 13.24 -3.04 7.72
CA PHE A 126 14.08 -3.63 8.75
C PHE A 126 13.46 -3.29 10.10
N ASP A 127 13.27 -4.28 10.97
CA ASP A 127 12.76 -4.04 12.31
C ASP A 127 13.56 -4.71 13.41
N LEU A 128 13.51 -4.06 14.57
CA LEU A 128 13.88 -4.62 15.85
C LEU A 128 12.60 -5.00 16.57
N SER A 129 12.58 -6.19 17.15
CA SER A 129 11.42 -6.72 17.86
C SER A 129 11.79 -7.28 19.22
N GLY A 130 10.87 -7.14 20.18
CA GLY A 130 10.86 -7.89 21.43
C GLY A 130 9.75 -8.93 21.39
N ARG A 131 10.04 -10.17 21.79
CA ARG A 131 9.11 -11.30 21.69
C ARG A 131 8.82 -11.92 23.05
N SER A 132 7.57 -12.34 23.23
CA SER A 132 7.12 -13.12 24.38
C SER A 132 6.20 -14.24 23.90
N GLY A 133 6.58 -15.49 24.17
CA GLY A 133 5.78 -16.66 23.82
C GLY A 133 6.65 -17.87 23.50
N ALA A 134 6.52 -18.38 22.27
CA ALA A 134 7.31 -19.52 21.78
C ALA A 134 8.81 -19.19 21.78
N THR A 135 9.11 -17.89 21.69
CA THR A 135 10.44 -17.31 21.80
C THR A 135 10.40 -16.16 22.80
N GLN A 136 11.44 -16.02 23.61
CA GLN A 136 11.58 -14.91 24.55
C GLN A 136 12.90 -14.19 24.29
N GLY A 137 12.84 -12.91 23.95
CA GLY A 137 14.05 -12.12 23.69
C GLY A 137 13.87 -11.07 22.62
N SER A 138 14.99 -10.56 22.14
CA SER A 138 15.04 -9.58 21.04
C SER A 138 15.35 -10.26 19.72
N GLY A 139 14.76 -9.76 18.64
CA GLY A 139 15.06 -10.19 17.28
C GLY A 139 15.15 -9.04 16.31
N PHE A 140 15.72 -9.33 15.16
CA PHE A 140 15.66 -8.46 13.99
C PHE A 140 14.88 -9.16 12.89
N SER A 141 14.21 -8.39 12.05
CA SER A 141 13.63 -8.94 10.84
C SER A 141 13.86 -8.01 9.66
N ALA A 142 13.91 -8.62 8.48
CA ALA A 142 14.02 -7.91 7.21
C ALA A 142 12.86 -8.35 6.32
N GLY A 143 12.23 -7.39 5.66
CA GLY A 143 11.07 -7.60 4.81
C GLY A 143 11.21 -6.93 3.45
N PHE A 144 10.58 -7.54 2.46
CA PHE A 144 10.32 -6.92 1.17
C PHE A 144 8.86 -7.13 0.79
N GLN A 145 8.20 -6.10 0.27
CA GLN A 145 6.82 -6.16 -0.18
C GLN A 145 6.65 -5.44 -1.52
N ALA A 146 5.89 -6.05 -2.42
CA ALA A 146 5.45 -5.47 -3.68
C ALA A 146 3.92 -5.41 -3.70
N LYS A 147 3.36 -4.22 -3.82
CA LYS A 147 1.92 -3.98 -3.96
C LYS A 147 1.64 -3.36 -5.32
N GLY A 148 0.89 -4.06 -6.16
CA GLY A 148 0.52 -3.59 -7.49
C GLY A 148 -0.98 -3.37 -7.60
N VAL A 149 -1.41 -2.14 -7.87
CA VAL A 149 -2.82 -1.75 -7.94
C VAL A 149 -3.23 -1.43 -9.38
N ARG A 150 -4.40 -1.93 -9.79
CA ARG A 150 -5.15 -1.51 -10.98
C ARG A 150 -6.55 -1.08 -10.56
N GLU A 151 -7.29 -0.43 -11.46
CA GLU A 151 -8.71 -0.11 -11.23
C GLU A 151 -9.52 -1.37 -10.89
N VAL A 152 -9.20 -2.50 -11.51
CA VAL A 152 -9.97 -3.75 -11.39
C VAL A 152 -9.44 -4.73 -10.34
N ASP A 153 -8.23 -4.55 -9.82
CA ASP A 153 -7.63 -5.50 -8.87
C ASP A 153 -6.43 -4.95 -8.09
N THR A 154 -5.99 -5.70 -7.08
CA THR A 154 -4.79 -5.47 -6.30
C THR A 154 -4.06 -6.78 -6.11
N LEU A 155 -2.75 -6.76 -6.33
CA LEU A 155 -1.83 -7.86 -6.09
C LEU A 155 -0.85 -7.44 -5.00
N LEU A 156 -0.65 -8.29 -4.01
CA LEU A 156 0.30 -8.11 -2.92
C LEU A 156 1.21 -9.33 -2.87
N ALA A 157 2.51 -9.10 -2.83
CA ALA A 157 3.51 -10.11 -2.54
C ALA A 157 4.42 -9.60 -1.43
N GLY A 158 4.79 -10.46 -0.49
CA GLY A 158 5.66 -10.09 0.60
C GLY A 158 6.48 -11.28 1.09
N ILE A 159 7.69 -10.99 1.54
CA ILE A 159 8.59 -11.93 2.19
C ILE A 159 9.17 -11.25 3.43
N ARG A 160 9.27 -11.99 4.52
CA ARG A 160 9.90 -11.54 5.76
C ARG A 160 10.73 -12.67 6.33
N ILE A 161 11.94 -12.33 6.75
CA ILE A 161 12.84 -13.23 7.47
C ILE A 161 12.99 -12.67 8.87
N VAL A 162 12.74 -13.48 9.89
CA VAL A 162 12.86 -13.11 11.29
C VAL A 162 13.98 -13.92 11.91
N ARG A 163 14.85 -13.26 12.66
CA ARG A 163 15.86 -13.91 13.48
C ARG A 163 15.82 -13.34 14.89
N ALA A 164 15.60 -14.20 15.88
CA ALA A 164 15.58 -13.82 17.28
C ALA A 164 16.58 -14.63 18.10
N GLN A 165 17.14 -14.00 19.14
CA GLN A 165 18.06 -14.61 20.07
C GLN A 165 17.51 -14.54 21.49
N ALA A 166 17.70 -15.62 22.25
CA ALA A 166 17.44 -15.68 23.68
C ALA A 166 18.75 -16.06 24.38
N GLY A 167 19.41 -15.09 25.01
CA GLY A 167 20.76 -15.30 25.57
C GLY A 167 21.78 -15.69 24.49
N THR A 168 22.48 -16.82 24.66
CA THR A 168 23.48 -17.32 23.70
C THR A 168 22.92 -18.26 22.62
N GLN A 169 21.61 -18.52 22.63
CA GLN A 169 20.97 -19.48 21.72
C GLN A 169 20.10 -18.77 20.67
N THR A 170 20.08 -19.33 19.45
CA THR A 170 19.13 -18.89 18.41
C THR A 170 17.73 -19.31 18.85
N SER A 171 16.86 -18.33 19.09
CA SER A 171 15.51 -18.55 19.60
C SER A 171 14.47 -18.61 18.48
N ALA A 172 14.65 -17.85 17.39
CA ALA A 172 13.78 -17.91 16.21
C ALA A 172 14.62 -17.82 14.93
N ASP A 173 14.22 -18.58 13.91
CA ASP A 173 14.72 -18.48 12.54
C ASP A 173 13.54 -18.85 11.66
N ASP A 174 12.84 -17.82 11.17
CA ASP A 174 11.52 -17.95 10.57
C ASP A 174 11.51 -17.24 9.22
N LEU A 175 10.83 -17.86 8.26
CA LEU A 175 10.50 -17.26 6.98
C LEU A 175 9.00 -17.14 6.87
N HIS A 176 8.53 -16.01 6.40
CA HIS A 176 7.13 -15.77 6.13
C HIS A 176 6.94 -15.16 4.75
N VAL A 177 6.12 -15.81 3.93
CA VAL A 177 5.80 -15.42 2.55
C VAL A 177 4.29 -15.24 2.43
N ILE A 178 3.88 -14.09 1.91
CA ILE A 178 2.48 -13.79 1.59
C ILE A 178 2.34 -13.52 0.10
N LEU A 179 1.29 -14.06 -0.49
CA LEU A 179 0.76 -13.60 -1.77
C LEU A 179 -0.74 -13.40 -1.60
N ALA A 180 -1.27 -12.28 -2.05
CA ALA A 180 -2.69 -12.00 -2.02
C ALA A 180 -3.13 -11.30 -3.30
N TYR A 181 -4.28 -11.71 -3.81
CA TYR A 181 -4.96 -11.12 -4.94
C TYR A 181 -6.38 -10.75 -4.50
N GLU A 182 -6.78 -9.52 -4.80
CA GLU A 182 -8.11 -9.01 -4.52
C GLU A 182 -8.65 -8.31 -5.76
N THR A 183 -9.89 -8.59 -6.14
CA THR A 183 -10.57 -7.85 -7.20
C THR A 183 -11.10 -6.51 -6.65
N ASN A 184 -11.28 -5.50 -7.50
CA ASN A 184 -11.91 -4.22 -7.15
C ASN A 184 -13.16 -3.94 -8.03
N PRO A 185 -14.12 -4.89 -8.19
CA PRO A 185 -15.22 -4.72 -9.15
C PRO A 185 -16.27 -3.72 -8.67
N THR A 186 -16.40 -3.56 -7.35
CA THR A 186 -17.32 -2.62 -6.70
C THR A 186 -16.66 -2.02 -5.46
N ASN A 187 -17.22 -0.94 -4.93
CA ASN A 187 -16.77 -0.36 -3.66
C ASN A 187 -17.24 -1.15 -2.42
N ILE A 188 -17.97 -2.26 -2.59
CA ILE A 188 -18.63 -2.99 -1.49
C ILE A 188 -18.20 -4.46 -1.44
N VAL A 189 -18.25 -5.17 -2.55
CA VAL A 189 -17.96 -6.61 -2.61
C VAL A 189 -16.75 -6.87 -3.49
N PHE A 190 -15.87 -7.75 -3.03
CA PHE A 190 -14.72 -8.23 -3.78
C PHE A 190 -14.49 -9.73 -3.58
N TRP A 191 -13.81 -10.36 -4.52
CA TRP A 191 -13.28 -11.71 -4.39
C TRP A 191 -11.81 -11.62 -4.01
N TYR A 192 -11.32 -12.58 -3.23
CA TYR A 192 -9.92 -12.66 -2.88
C TYR A 192 -9.39 -14.09 -2.97
N ALA A 193 -8.09 -14.18 -3.21
CA ALA A 193 -7.29 -15.39 -3.04
C ALA A 193 -6.00 -15.01 -2.32
N ARG A 194 -5.56 -15.83 -1.37
CA ARG A 194 -4.33 -15.60 -0.60
C ARG A 194 -3.60 -16.90 -0.29
N THR A 195 -2.29 -16.79 -0.18
CA THR A 195 -1.44 -17.79 0.47
C THR A 195 -0.59 -17.10 1.52
N ASP A 196 -0.46 -17.77 2.66
CA ASP A 196 0.39 -17.40 3.78
C ASP A 196 1.21 -18.65 4.11
N SER A 197 2.51 -18.64 3.78
CA SER A 197 3.37 -19.82 3.88
C SER A 197 4.72 -19.46 4.50
N GLY A 198 5.43 -20.46 5.01
CA GLY A 198 6.70 -20.21 5.66
C GLY A 198 7.23 -21.40 6.45
N TYR A 199 8.21 -21.12 7.30
CA TYR A 199 8.69 -22.04 8.34
C TYR A 199 8.89 -21.27 9.65
N ASP A 200 8.86 -22.00 10.75
CA ASP A 200 9.02 -21.47 12.12
C ASP A 200 9.80 -22.52 12.92
N ASN A 201 11.12 -22.34 12.95
CA ASN A 201 12.02 -23.31 13.57
C ASN A 201 11.85 -23.35 15.09
N ALA A 202 11.48 -22.22 15.71
CA ALA A 202 11.19 -22.17 17.14
C ALA A 202 10.03 -23.07 17.54
N ARG A 203 9.06 -23.22 16.63
CA ARG A 203 7.91 -24.12 16.78
C ARG A 203 8.12 -25.48 16.11
N LEU A 204 9.33 -25.85 15.70
CA LEU A 204 9.61 -27.10 15.01
C LEU A 204 8.70 -27.31 13.78
N VAL A 205 8.34 -26.23 13.10
CA VAL A 205 7.52 -26.23 11.88
C VAL A 205 8.43 -26.02 10.69
N ASP A 206 8.74 -27.11 9.99
CA ASP A 206 9.55 -27.08 8.75
C ASP A 206 8.81 -26.37 7.61
N PHE A 207 7.48 -26.43 7.64
CA PHE A 207 6.63 -25.78 6.65
C PHE A 207 5.24 -25.55 7.20
N PHE A 208 4.71 -24.34 7.03
CA PHE A 208 3.29 -24.07 7.15
C PHE A 208 2.77 -23.41 5.87
N SER A 209 1.49 -23.61 5.59
CA SER A 209 0.78 -22.92 4.53
C SER A 209 -0.71 -22.79 4.85
N VAL A 210 -1.27 -21.62 4.62
CA VAL A 210 -2.71 -21.35 4.62
C VAL A 210 -3.06 -20.77 3.25
N ASN A 211 -3.73 -21.57 2.44
CA ASN A 211 -4.22 -21.16 1.12
C ASN A 211 -5.72 -20.94 1.23
N ALA A 212 -6.19 -19.74 0.90
CA ALA A 212 -7.58 -19.38 1.08
C ALA A 212 -8.14 -18.57 -0.08
N ALA A 213 -9.43 -18.73 -0.35
CA ALA A 213 -10.17 -17.93 -1.31
C ALA A 213 -11.60 -17.71 -0.83
N GLY A 214 -12.18 -16.57 -1.19
CA GLY A 214 -13.53 -16.23 -0.73
C GLY A 214 -13.99 -14.85 -1.16
N LEU A 215 -14.95 -14.34 -0.38
CA LEU A 215 -15.58 -13.05 -0.57
C LEU A 215 -15.15 -12.07 0.52
N GLY A 216 -14.96 -10.83 0.12
CA GLY A 216 -14.73 -9.69 0.98
C GLY A 216 -15.86 -8.68 0.89
N LEU A 217 -16.17 -8.05 2.01
CA LEU A 217 -17.14 -6.98 2.16
C LEU A 217 -16.43 -5.74 2.72
N ARG A 218 -16.47 -4.64 1.99
CA ARG A 218 -16.05 -3.33 2.48
C ARG A 218 -17.15 -2.77 3.37
N LEU A 219 -16.96 -2.94 4.67
CA LEU A 219 -17.90 -2.48 5.69
C LEU A 219 -17.92 -0.95 5.80
N TYR A 220 -16.78 -0.32 5.53
CA TYR A 220 -16.64 1.13 5.57
C TYR A 220 -15.53 1.61 4.63
N THR A 221 -15.72 2.76 4.00
CA THR A 221 -14.70 3.42 3.20
C THR A 221 -14.94 4.93 3.11
N ASP A 222 -13.87 5.71 3.22
CA ASP A 222 -13.86 7.14 2.97
C ASP A 222 -12.50 7.59 2.42
N GLY A 223 -12.28 8.90 2.31
CA GLY A 223 -10.99 9.45 1.87
C GLY A 223 -9.83 9.20 2.84
N ALA A 224 -10.10 8.80 4.08
CA ALA A 224 -9.11 8.55 5.11
C ALA A 224 -8.86 7.06 5.34
N GLY A 225 -9.64 6.13 4.78
CA GLY A 225 -9.39 4.71 5.02
C GLY A 225 -10.52 3.77 4.63
N LYS A 226 -10.36 2.52 5.07
CA LYS A 226 -11.33 1.44 4.84
C LYS A 226 -11.30 0.39 5.93
N LEU A 227 -12.44 -0.28 6.12
CA LEU A 227 -12.60 -1.49 6.92
C LEU A 227 -13.20 -2.57 6.02
N ASP A 228 -12.46 -3.64 5.81
CA ASP A 228 -12.87 -4.79 5.02
C ASP A 228 -13.04 -6.02 5.94
N ALA A 229 -14.13 -6.76 5.74
CA ALA A 229 -14.34 -8.09 6.31
C ALA A 229 -14.17 -9.15 5.21
N ARG A 230 -13.71 -10.34 5.59
CA ARG A 230 -13.50 -11.47 4.67
C ARG A 230 -14.09 -12.75 5.23
N VAL A 231 -14.68 -13.53 4.34
CA VAL A 231 -15.18 -14.88 4.61
C VAL A 231 -14.85 -15.78 3.42
N GLY A 232 -14.27 -16.93 3.69
CA GLY A 232 -13.83 -17.83 2.64
C GLY A 232 -13.55 -19.25 3.12
N LEU A 233 -13.08 -20.06 2.19
CA LEU A 233 -12.58 -21.40 2.43
C LEU A 233 -11.06 -21.37 2.43
N ALA A 234 -10.46 -22.20 3.27
CA ALA A 234 -9.02 -22.35 3.40
C ALA A 234 -8.60 -23.81 3.45
N HIS A 235 -7.35 -24.06 3.11
CA HIS A 235 -6.65 -25.29 3.45
C HIS A 235 -5.39 -24.95 4.24
N ARG A 236 -5.31 -25.48 5.47
CA ARG A 236 -4.17 -25.31 6.37
C ARG A 236 -3.31 -26.56 6.35
N THR A 237 -2.02 -26.39 6.10
CA THR A 237 -1.00 -27.43 6.13
C THR A 237 0.10 -27.04 7.09
N GLU A 238 0.52 -27.95 7.95
CA GLU A 238 1.73 -27.81 8.77
C GLU A 238 2.52 -29.12 8.75
N ARG A 239 3.83 -29.01 8.51
CA ARG A 239 4.79 -30.11 8.59
C ARG A 239 5.71 -29.86 9.77
N TYR A 240 5.86 -30.86 10.62
CA TYR A 240 6.67 -30.75 11.82
C TYR A 240 8.00 -31.47 11.68
N ALA A 241 9.05 -30.89 12.25
CA ALA A 241 10.43 -31.37 12.15
C ALA A 241 10.70 -32.61 13.01
N ALA A 242 9.98 -32.77 14.13
CA ALA A 242 10.25 -33.84 15.10
C ALA A 242 9.61 -35.17 14.69
N ALA A 243 10.41 -36.24 14.73
CA ALA A 243 9.95 -37.60 14.49
C ALA A 243 8.82 -37.98 15.46
N GLY A 244 7.73 -38.54 14.93
CA GLY A 244 6.55 -38.94 15.70
C GLY A 244 5.46 -37.87 15.82
N LEU A 245 5.69 -36.64 15.36
CA LEU A 245 4.62 -35.63 15.24
C LEU A 245 3.84 -35.83 13.93
N ALA A 246 2.52 -35.89 14.04
CA ALA A 246 1.63 -35.99 12.88
C ALA A 246 1.52 -34.64 12.17
N ASN A 247 1.78 -34.63 10.87
CA ASN A 247 1.55 -33.46 10.02
C ASN A 247 0.06 -33.08 10.01
N LEU A 248 -0.21 -31.79 9.90
CA LEU A 248 -1.55 -31.24 9.81
C LEU A 248 -1.89 -30.94 8.35
N ALA A 249 -3.06 -31.38 7.91
CA ALA A 249 -3.66 -30.97 6.64
C ALA A 249 -5.17 -30.94 6.83
N THR A 250 -5.79 -29.75 6.81
CA THR A 250 -7.20 -29.63 7.19
C THR A 250 -7.94 -28.56 6.37
N PRO A 251 -9.10 -28.89 5.78
CA PRO A 251 -10.01 -27.89 5.24
C PRO A 251 -10.53 -27.02 6.40
N SER A 252 -10.54 -25.72 6.17
CA SER A 252 -10.77 -24.69 7.19
C SER A 252 -11.62 -23.57 6.62
N ALA A 253 -12.21 -22.75 7.47
CA ALA A 253 -12.73 -21.44 7.05
C ALA A 253 -11.60 -20.40 7.05
N ASP A 254 -11.80 -19.31 6.32
CA ASP A 254 -10.97 -18.11 6.41
C ASP A 254 -11.86 -16.92 6.78
N LEU A 255 -11.66 -16.37 7.98
CA LEU A 255 -12.38 -15.20 8.45
C LEU A 255 -11.38 -14.08 8.70
N GLY A 256 -11.66 -12.87 8.26
CA GLY A 256 -10.73 -11.76 8.47
C GLY A 256 -11.37 -10.40 8.60
N LEU A 257 -10.69 -9.50 9.30
CA LEU A 257 -11.00 -8.07 9.36
C LEU A 257 -9.70 -7.29 9.09
N VAL A 258 -9.77 -6.31 8.21
CA VAL A 258 -8.63 -5.47 7.79
C VAL A 258 -9.05 -4.01 7.84
N LEU A 259 -8.40 -3.25 8.71
CA LEU A 259 -8.57 -1.81 8.89
C LEU A 259 -7.32 -1.09 8.38
N SER A 260 -7.54 -0.04 7.59
CA SER A 260 -6.50 0.95 7.26
C SER A 260 -7.11 2.34 7.43
N ARG A 261 -6.45 3.22 8.18
CA ARG A 261 -6.98 4.54 8.55
C ARG A 261 -5.88 5.57 8.69
N GLU A 262 -5.97 6.65 7.93
CA GLU A 262 -5.19 7.86 8.08
C GLU A 262 -5.75 8.70 9.24
N LEU A 263 -4.87 9.13 10.14
CA LEU A 263 -5.14 9.97 11.31
C LEU A 263 -4.58 11.39 11.13
N GLY A 264 -4.10 11.73 9.93
CA GLY A 264 -3.44 12.99 9.60
C GLY A 264 -1.96 13.02 10.00
N TRP A 265 -1.65 12.74 11.26
CA TRP A 265 -0.27 12.68 11.77
C TRP A 265 0.36 11.28 11.71
N ALA A 266 -0.46 10.26 11.48
CA ALA A 266 -0.08 8.86 11.38
C ALA A 266 -1.07 8.07 10.52
N ALA A 267 -0.74 6.83 10.21
CA ALA A 267 -1.67 5.85 9.68
C ALA A 267 -1.77 4.64 10.60
N LEU A 268 -2.98 4.18 10.86
CA LEU A 268 -3.28 2.97 11.61
C LEU A 268 -3.61 1.85 10.62
N ASP A 269 -2.85 0.77 10.67
CA ASP A 269 -3.12 -0.46 9.93
C ASP A 269 -3.30 -1.60 10.94
N SER A 270 -4.44 -2.29 10.87
CA SER A 270 -4.73 -3.43 11.73
C SER A 270 -5.39 -4.55 10.94
N SER A 271 -4.97 -5.78 11.18
CA SER A 271 -5.55 -6.96 10.55
C SER A 271 -5.66 -8.10 11.54
N ILE A 272 -6.77 -8.84 11.47
CA ILE A 272 -6.96 -10.10 12.18
C ILE A 272 -7.48 -11.14 11.19
N SER A 273 -6.92 -12.34 11.24
CA SER A 273 -7.35 -13.51 10.47
C SER A 273 -7.57 -14.68 11.42
N ILE A 274 -8.70 -15.37 11.29
CA ILE A 274 -9.10 -16.52 12.09
C ILE A 274 -9.37 -17.67 11.12
N VAL A 275 -8.67 -18.79 11.32
CA VAL A 275 -8.70 -19.95 10.43
C VAL A 275 -9.11 -21.19 11.24
N PRO A 276 -10.42 -21.43 11.43
CA PRO A 276 -10.92 -22.60 12.13
C PRO A 276 -11.00 -23.83 11.22
N SER A 277 -10.61 -24.99 11.74
CA SER A 277 -10.74 -26.28 11.06
C SER A 277 -12.20 -26.74 11.01
N PHE A 278 -12.61 -27.30 9.88
CA PHE A 278 -13.90 -27.99 9.77
C PHE A 278 -13.86 -29.41 10.32
N GLN A 279 -12.67 -30.00 10.51
CA GLN A 279 -12.53 -31.39 10.94
C GLN A 279 -12.49 -31.55 12.45
N LYS A 280 -11.99 -30.55 13.19
CA LYS A 280 -11.79 -30.66 14.64
C LYS A 280 -12.30 -29.41 15.35
N SER A 281 -13.42 -29.55 16.07
CA SER A 281 -13.98 -28.45 16.88
C SER A 281 -12.94 -27.89 17.86
N GLY A 282 -12.91 -26.56 17.98
CA GLY A 282 -11.95 -25.83 18.80
C GLY A 282 -10.50 -25.89 18.30
N ASP A 283 -10.25 -26.41 17.09
CA ASP A 283 -8.96 -26.27 16.41
C ASP A 283 -9.00 -25.09 15.42
N PHE A 284 -8.35 -24.01 15.80
CA PHE A 284 -8.23 -22.78 15.02
C PHE A 284 -6.89 -22.09 15.24
N TYR A 285 -6.52 -21.29 14.25
CA TYR A 285 -5.36 -20.40 14.23
C TYR A 285 -5.83 -18.95 14.15
N ILE A 286 -5.20 -18.04 14.89
CA ILE A 286 -5.46 -16.60 14.82
C ILE A 286 -4.14 -15.88 14.56
N ARG A 287 -4.15 -15.00 13.57
CA ARG A 287 -3.08 -14.04 13.33
C ARG A 287 -3.62 -12.63 13.46
N HIS A 288 -2.98 -11.81 14.26
CA HIS A 288 -3.31 -10.40 14.43
C HIS A 288 -2.05 -9.56 14.27
N GLU A 289 -2.11 -8.47 13.52
CA GLU A 289 -1.06 -7.46 13.48
C GLU A 289 -1.73 -6.09 13.48
N SER A 290 -1.28 -5.21 14.37
CA SER A 290 -1.71 -3.81 14.44
C SER A 290 -0.49 -2.91 14.53
N SER A 291 -0.51 -1.82 13.78
CA SER A 291 0.62 -0.90 13.69
C SER A 291 0.19 0.53 13.43
N ILE A 292 0.98 1.45 13.96
CA ILE A 292 0.90 2.88 13.66
C ILE A 292 2.14 3.28 12.87
N ASN A 293 1.90 3.87 11.69
CA ASN A 293 2.93 4.36 10.81
C ASN A 293 3.07 5.89 10.98
N LEU A 294 4.25 6.30 11.42
CA LEU A 294 4.66 7.67 11.69
C LEU A 294 5.54 8.18 10.55
N LEU A 295 5.75 9.50 10.49
CA LEU A 295 6.64 10.16 9.51
C LEU A 295 6.20 9.98 8.04
N ARG A 296 4.88 9.85 7.82
CA ARG A 296 4.20 9.64 6.52
C ARG A 296 4.18 10.88 5.61
N GLY A 297 5.24 11.69 5.61
CA GLY A 297 5.39 12.83 4.70
C GLY A 297 5.63 12.38 3.24
N PRO A 298 5.91 13.31 2.31
CA PRO A 298 6.23 12.97 0.91
C PRO A 298 7.56 12.20 0.75
N ARG A 299 8.24 11.89 1.85
CA ARG A 299 9.51 11.17 1.86
C ARG A 299 9.26 9.66 1.83
N PRO A 300 10.16 8.89 1.19
CA PRO A 300 10.01 7.44 1.07
C PRO A 300 10.21 6.69 2.39
N LEU A 301 10.73 7.36 3.43
CA LEU A 301 11.04 6.75 4.72
C LEU A 301 9.90 6.95 5.72
N SER A 302 9.51 5.87 6.40
CA SER A 302 8.50 5.91 7.46
C SER A 302 8.90 5.02 8.64
N LEU A 303 8.40 5.34 9.83
CA LEU A 303 8.65 4.58 11.05
C LEU A 303 7.34 3.93 11.50
N ARG A 304 7.30 2.60 11.53
CA ARG A 304 6.14 1.83 11.95
C ARG A 304 6.39 1.20 13.32
N LEU A 305 5.53 1.51 14.27
CA LEU A 305 5.51 0.85 15.58
C LEU A 305 4.30 -0.07 15.62
N GLY A 306 4.45 -1.28 16.11
CA GLY A 306 3.34 -2.21 16.12
C GLY A 306 3.54 -3.42 17.01
N LEU A 307 2.50 -4.25 17.00
CA LEU A 307 2.51 -5.54 17.64
C LEU A 307 1.88 -6.58 16.72
N SER A 308 2.36 -7.80 16.80
CA SER A 308 1.78 -8.96 16.15
C SER A 308 1.54 -10.06 17.17
N ASN A 309 0.48 -10.83 16.95
CA ASN A 309 0.10 -11.98 17.74
C ASN A 309 -0.14 -13.16 16.80
N ASP A 310 0.41 -14.30 17.17
CA ASP A 310 0.15 -15.58 16.55
C ASP A 310 -0.36 -16.53 17.63
N PHE A 311 -1.63 -16.93 17.49
CA PHE A 311 -2.30 -17.81 18.43
C PHE A 311 -2.69 -19.13 17.78
N ARG A 312 -2.35 -20.22 18.46
CA ARG A 312 -2.74 -21.59 18.11
C ARG A 312 -3.52 -22.17 19.27
N SER A 313 -4.78 -22.55 19.01
CA SER A 313 -5.66 -23.14 20.02
C SER A 313 -5.16 -24.49 20.55
N LYS A 314 -4.53 -25.29 19.67
CA LYS A 314 -3.96 -26.61 19.92
C LYS A 314 -2.50 -26.65 19.45
N PRO A 315 -1.56 -26.01 20.18
CA PRO A 315 -0.15 -26.05 19.84
C PRO A 315 0.42 -27.45 20.14
N GLN A 316 1.63 -27.73 19.65
CA GLN A 316 2.32 -28.98 19.98
C GLN A 316 2.65 -29.05 21.48
N ALA A 317 2.88 -30.27 21.98
CA ALA A 317 3.28 -30.45 23.37
C ALA A 317 4.56 -29.66 23.69
N GLY A 318 4.56 -28.91 24.80
CA GLY A 318 5.67 -28.04 25.19
C GLY A 318 5.67 -26.65 24.52
N GLN A 319 4.79 -26.38 23.57
CA GLN A 319 4.66 -25.06 22.94
C GLN A 319 3.58 -24.20 23.60
N VAL A 320 3.80 -22.89 23.55
CA VAL A 320 2.80 -21.92 24.01
C VAL A 320 1.69 -21.73 22.98
N LYS A 321 0.53 -21.30 23.46
CA LYS A 321 -0.61 -20.98 22.59
C LYS A 321 -0.48 -19.63 21.91
N LEU A 322 0.15 -18.65 22.55
CA LEU A 322 0.24 -17.27 22.08
C LEU A 322 1.71 -16.87 21.97
N ASP A 323 2.09 -16.35 20.82
CA ASP A 323 3.34 -15.63 20.62
C ASP A 323 3.04 -14.19 20.23
N THR A 324 3.61 -13.25 20.98
CA THR A 324 3.43 -11.81 20.80
C THR A 324 4.78 -11.18 20.49
N ALA A 325 4.85 -10.40 19.41
CA ALA A 325 6.00 -9.60 19.07
C ALA A 325 5.63 -8.11 19.05
N TYR A 326 6.41 -7.28 19.74
CA TYR A 326 6.37 -5.83 19.61
C TYR A 326 7.51 -5.41 18.71
N PHE A 327 7.26 -4.53 17.74
CA PHE A 327 8.28 -4.17 16.75
C PHE A 327 8.34 -2.66 16.49
N ALA A 328 9.56 -2.21 16.22
CA ALA A 328 9.85 -0.91 15.64
C ALA A 328 10.52 -1.12 14.28
N ARG A 329 9.82 -0.73 13.21
CA ARG A 329 10.17 -1.01 11.82
C ARG A 329 10.45 0.26 11.06
N LEU A 330 11.63 0.32 10.45
CA LEU A 330 11.96 1.33 9.47
C LEU A 330 11.54 0.81 8.09
N THR A 331 10.74 1.58 7.36
CA THR A 331 10.25 1.19 6.02
C THR A 331 10.64 2.24 5.01
N TYR A 332 11.25 1.79 3.91
CA TYR A 332 11.54 2.58 2.73
C TYR A 332 10.61 2.14 1.59
N ALA A 333 9.79 3.05 1.08
CA ALA A 333 8.80 2.79 0.03
C ALA A 333 9.09 3.60 -1.23
N TRP A 334 8.98 2.97 -2.40
CA TRP A 334 9.14 3.61 -3.70
C TRP A 334 8.13 3.08 -4.72
N LYS A 335 7.95 3.81 -5.82
CA LYS A 335 7.10 3.42 -6.95
C LYS A 335 7.95 2.98 -8.13
#